data_AF-A0A8B6GET7-F1
#
_entry.id   AF-A0A8B6GET7-F1
#
_cell.length_a   1.000
_cell.length_b   1.000
_cell.length_c   1.000
_cell.angle_alpha   90.00
_cell.angle_beta   90.00
_cell.angle_gamma   90.00
#
_symmetry.space_group_name_H-M   'P 1'
#
loop_
_entity.id
_entity.type
_entity.pdbx_description
1 polymer ?
#
loop_
_entity_poly.entity_id
_entity_poly.type
_entity_poly.pdbx_seq_one_letter_code
_entity_poly.pdbx_strand_id
1 'polypeptide(L)'
;MLCRHQRQRPNGSIYWWCSVRSNKSRCPATVIQSGSNFRPGSHQHNHDSAPGAIIKLKIVSQSKQEAATNVFKPAAQIVNEAMVSHSDHTAPAGSRPNVHNLQTSTNRLREKSRPKDPTDLNFEINYDFLPENFFKKDVVDSNRHLFFATDSQLDALSSAKVWYMDATFKIISKPFLPDVFDTSIHSYW
;
A
#
# COMPACT_ATOMS: atom_id res chain seq x y z
N MET A 1 -19.48 -0.50 14.51
CA MET A 1 -19.02 -1.38 15.61
C MET A 1 -17.72 -2.03 15.18
N LEU A 2 -16.67 -1.98 16.01
CA LEU A 2 -15.35 -2.50 15.65
C LEU A 2 -15.09 -3.86 16.29
N CYS A 3 -15.23 -4.92 15.50
CA CYS A 3 -14.93 -6.27 15.92
C CYS A 3 -13.65 -6.78 15.24
N ARG A 4 -12.76 -7.42 16.00
CA ARG A 4 -11.41 -7.80 15.49
C ARG A 4 -11.09 -9.29 15.62
N HIS A 5 -11.65 -9.96 16.61
CA HIS A 5 -11.40 -11.39 16.82
C HIS A 5 -12.62 -12.17 16.39
N GLN A 6 -12.40 -13.23 15.62
CA GLN A 6 -13.45 -14.12 15.13
C GLN A 6 -13.21 -15.54 15.63
N ARG A 7 -14.26 -16.22 16.07
CA ARG A 7 -14.25 -17.65 16.37
C ARG A 7 -15.42 -18.30 15.68
N GLN A 8 -15.12 -19.25 14.79
CA GLN A 8 -16.13 -20.08 14.16
C GLN A 8 -16.55 -21.19 15.12
N ARG A 9 -17.85 -21.44 15.21
CA ARG A 9 -18.44 -22.55 15.96
C ARG A 9 -18.77 -23.70 15.01
N PRO A 10 -18.87 -24.94 15.51
CA PRO A 10 -19.26 -26.10 14.70
C PRO A 10 -20.63 -25.95 14.01
N ASN A 11 -21.53 -25.14 14.58
CA ASN A 11 -22.84 -24.83 14.02
C ASN A 11 -22.82 -23.78 12.87
N GLY A 12 -21.65 -23.40 12.36
CA GLY A 12 -21.48 -22.42 11.29
C GLY A 12 -21.59 -20.95 11.72
N SER A 13 -21.94 -20.65 12.97
CA SER A 13 -22.00 -19.26 13.45
C SER A 13 -20.60 -18.70 13.76
N ILE A 14 -20.38 -17.41 13.45
CA ILE A 14 -19.13 -16.71 13.73
C ILE A 14 -19.36 -15.71 14.86
N TYR A 15 -18.56 -15.82 15.92
CA TYR A 15 -18.58 -14.87 17.03
C TYR A 15 -17.49 -13.82 16.83
N TRP A 16 -17.90 -12.57 16.89
CA TRP A 16 -17.09 -11.38 16.71
C TRP A 16 -16.99 -10.62 18.02
N TRP A 17 -15.80 -10.49 18.60
CA TRP A 17 -15.63 -9.72 19.84
C TRP A 17 -15.26 -8.28 19.57
N CYS A 18 -15.72 -7.39 20.45
CA CYS A 18 -15.29 -6.01 20.50
C CYS A 18 -13.75 -5.91 20.51
N SER A 19 -13.24 -4.94 19.77
CA SER A 19 -11.80 -4.65 19.63
C SER A 19 -11.22 -3.86 20.80
N VAL A 20 -12.05 -3.19 21.60
CA VAL A 20 -11.61 -2.37 22.73
C VAL A 20 -11.08 -3.27 23.86
N ARG A 21 -9.87 -2.94 24.32
CA ARG A 21 -9.20 -3.56 25.47
C ARG A 21 -8.69 -2.46 26.39
N SER A 22 -8.98 -2.60 27.68
CA SER A 22 -8.28 -1.86 28.73
C SER A 22 -7.03 -2.62 29.15
N ASN A 23 -6.17 -2.00 29.95
CA ASN A 23 -5.00 -2.67 30.53
C ASN A 23 -5.37 -3.84 31.45
N LYS A 24 -6.58 -3.84 32.02
CA LYS A 24 -7.03 -4.86 32.98
C LYS A 24 -7.85 -5.97 32.32
N SER A 25 -8.68 -5.64 31.34
CA SER A 25 -9.58 -6.59 30.70
C SER A 25 -10.05 -6.15 29.31
N ARG A 26 -10.49 -7.13 28.52
CA ARG A 26 -11.15 -6.92 27.22
C ARG A 26 -12.64 -6.63 27.44
N CYS A 27 -13.22 -5.81 26.56
CA CYS A 27 -14.66 -5.65 26.49
C CYS A 27 -15.37 -7.01 26.22
N PRO A 28 -16.38 -7.41 27.02
CA PRO A 28 -17.05 -8.69 26.88
C PRO A 28 -18.07 -8.72 25.73
N ALA A 29 -18.42 -7.56 25.17
CA ALA A 29 -19.41 -7.45 24.11
C ALA A 29 -19.03 -8.25 22.85
N THR A 30 -20.03 -8.94 22.30
CA THR A 30 -19.90 -9.79 21.12
C THR A 30 -21.01 -9.51 20.11
N VAL A 31 -20.74 -9.85 18.85
CA VAL A 31 -21.71 -9.91 17.76
C VAL A 31 -21.67 -11.33 17.19
N ILE A 32 -22.83 -11.90 16.94
CA ILE A 32 -22.98 -13.22 16.36
C ILE A 32 -23.41 -13.05 14.92
N GLN A 33 -22.65 -13.62 14.00
CA GLN A 33 -22.98 -13.70 12.58
C GLN A 33 -23.51 -15.09 12.24
N SER A 34 -24.69 -15.13 11.63
CA SER A 34 -25.31 -16.33 11.06
C SER A 34 -25.59 -16.06 9.59
N GLY A 35 -24.72 -16.54 8.70
CA GLY A 35 -24.77 -16.18 7.28
C GLY A 35 -24.53 -14.68 7.07
N SER A 36 -25.52 -13.97 6.53
CA SER A 36 -25.52 -12.52 6.32
C SER A 36 -26.07 -11.71 7.52
N ASN A 37 -26.71 -12.38 8.48
CA ASN A 37 -27.37 -11.71 9.60
C ASN A 37 -26.43 -11.52 10.78
N PHE A 38 -26.43 -10.30 11.34
CA PHE A 38 -25.66 -9.94 12.52
C PHE A 38 -26.61 -9.60 13.68
N ARG A 39 -26.37 -10.22 14.84
CA ARG A 39 -27.11 -9.91 16.08
C ARG A 39 -26.16 -9.67 17.24
N PRO A 40 -26.48 -8.76 18.17
CA PRO A 40 -25.69 -8.57 19.37
C PRO A 40 -25.71 -9.84 20.24
N GLY A 41 -24.60 -10.11 20.92
CA GLY A 41 -24.52 -11.13 21.97
C GLY A 41 -25.16 -10.64 23.27
N SER A 42 -25.10 -11.48 24.30
CA SER A 42 -25.76 -11.22 25.59
C SER A 42 -25.09 -10.11 26.43
N HIS A 43 -23.81 -9.82 26.19
CA HIS A 43 -23.05 -8.89 27.01
C HIS A 43 -23.01 -7.50 26.38
N GLN A 44 -23.27 -6.48 27.20
CA GLN A 44 -23.15 -5.07 26.81
C GLN A 44 -21.69 -4.60 26.81
N HIS A 45 -21.44 -3.47 26.16
CA HIS A 45 -20.13 -2.80 26.19
C HIS A 45 -19.85 -2.23 27.58
N ASN A 46 -18.60 -2.33 28.01
CA ASN A 46 -18.11 -1.72 29.26
C ASN A 46 -17.32 -0.43 29.02
N HIS A 47 -17.54 0.22 27.87
CA HIS A 47 -16.87 1.43 27.45
C HIS A 47 -17.79 2.21 26.51
N ASP A 48 -17.58 3.52 26.44
CA ASP A 48 -18.31 4.37 25.51
C ASP A 48 -17.89 4.12 24.06
N SER A 49 -18.76 4.52 23.14
CA SER A 49 -18.41 4.57 21.74
C SER A 49 -17.34 5.63 21.50
N ALA A 50 -16.27 5.28 20.79
CA ALA A 50 -15.25 6.25 20.43
C ALA A 50 -15.82 7.17 19.32
N PRO A 51 -15.97 8.49 19.58
CA PRO A 51 -16.53 9.40 18.60
C PRO A 51 -15.64 9.44 17.36
N GLY A 52 -16.26 9.38 16.19
CA GLY A 52 -15.55 9.37 14.91
C GLY A 52 -14.84 8.07 14.53
N ALA A 53 -14.99 6.99 15.31
CA ALA A 53 -14.42 5.69 14.96
C ALA A 53 -14.92 5.18 13.59
N ILE A 54 -16.15 5.51 13.22
CA ILE A 54 -16.74 5.15 11.91
C ILE A 54 -16.00 5.87 10.77
N ILE A 55 -15.77 7.18 10.91
CA ILE A 55 -15.05 7.98 9.90
C ILE A 55 -13.63 7.44 9.74
N LYS A 56 -12.93 7.22 10.85
CA LYS A 56 -11.60 6.61 10.87
C LYS A 56 -11.55 5.30 10.09
N LEU A 57 -12.56 4.44 10.26
CA LEU A 57 -12.62 3.16 9.56
C LEU A 57 -12.87 3.30 8.08
N LYS A 58 -13.76 4.21 7.68
CA LYS A 58 -14.03 4.45 6.27
C LYS A 58 -12.76 4.91 5.55
N ILE A 59 -12.01 5.84 6.14
CA ILE A 59 -10.72 6.30 5.61
C ILE A 59 -9.75 5.12 5.48
N VAL A 60 -9.55 4.35 6.55
CA VAL A 60 -8.63 3.19 6.53
C VAL A 60 -9.06 2.14 5.50
N SER A 61 -10.37 1.87 5.38
CA SER A 61 -10.93 0.92 4.44
C SER A 61 -10.71 1.38 2.99
N GLN A 62 -11.06 2.62 2.69
CA GLN A 62 -10.88 3.22 1.37
C GLN A 62 -9.40 3.23 0.98
N SER A 63 -8.51 3.67 1.86
CA SER A 63 -7.06 3.67 1.56
C SER A 63 -6.52 2.28 1.26
N LYS A 64 -7.00 1.23 1.95
CA LYS A 64 -6.58 -0.15 1.69
C LYS A 64 -7.15 -0.71 0.41
N GLN A 65 -8.41 -0.43 0.11
CA GLN A 65 -9.06 -0.84 -1.13
C GLN A 65 -8.35 -0.21 -2.33
N GLU A 66 -8.17 1.11 -2.30
CA GLU A 66 -7.52 1.87 -3.36
C GLU A 66 -6.05 1.46 -3.56
N ALA A 67 -5.36 1.10 -2.47
CA ALA A 67 -3.99 0.64 -2.57
C ALA A 67 -3.85 -0.75 -3.17
N ALA A 68 -4.88 -1.59 -3.07
CA ALA A 68 -4.93 -2.91 -3.69
C ALA A 68 -5.27 -2.83 -5.19
N THR A 69 -6.07 -1.84 -5.60
CA THR A 69 -6.44 -1.63 -7.01
C THR A 69 -5.38 -0.85 -7.78
N ASN A 70 -4.84 0.23 -7.19
CA ASN A 70 -3.96 1.17 -7.88
C ASN A 70 -2.52 1.03 -7.40
N VAL A 71 -1.78 0.03 -7.89
CA VAL A 71 -0.43 -0.31 -7.40
C VAL A 71 0.58 0.83 -7.60
N PHE A 72 0.47 1.58 -8.69
CA PHE A 72 1.41 2.65 -9.07
C PHE A 72 1.19 3.99 -8.37
N LYS A 73 0.00 4.22 -7.81
CA LYS A 73 -0.33 5.49 -7.16
C LYS A 73 0.38 5.60 -5.81
N PRO A 74 1.09 6.70 -5.49
CA PRO A 74 1.80 6.82 -4.21
C PRO A 74 0.87 6.63 -3.01
N ALA A 75 1.30 5.88 -2.00
CA ALA A 75 0.49 5.64 -0.81
C ALA A 75 0.13 6.94 -0.07
N ALA A 76 1.04 7.93 -0.09
CA ALA A 76 0.78 9.25 0.45
C ALA A 76 -0.41 9.93 -0.23
N GLN A 77 -0.47 9.87 -1.56
CA GLN A 77 -1.56 10.43 -2.35
C GLN A 77 -2.88 9.72 -2.06
N ILE A 78 -2.90 8.39 -2.03
CA ILE A 78 -4.10 7.61 -1.69
C ILE A 78 -4.65 7.99 -0.32
N VAL A 79 -3.77 8.11 0.67
CA VAL A 79 -4.18 8.49 2.02
C VAL A 79 -4.73 9.91 2.06
N ASN A 80 -4.08 10.85 1.37
CA ASN A 80 -4.55 12.23 1.30
C ASN A 80 -5.93 12.33 0.66
N GLU A 81 -6.15 11.64 -0.46
CA GLU A 81 -7.46 11.62 -1.14
C GLU A 81 -8.54 10.99 -0.24
N ALA A 82 -8.26 9.86 0.41
CA ALA A 82 -9.21 9.24 1.34
C ALA A 82 -9.54 10.14 2.54
N MET A 83 -8.56 10.90 3.03
CA MET A 83 -8.74 11.90 4.09
C MET A 83 -9.61 13.08 3.64
N VAL A 84 -9.44 13.54 2.39
CA VAL A 84 -10.25 14.62 1.79
C VAL A 84 -11.68 14.13 1.52
N SER A 85 -11.87 12.93 0.96
CA SER A 85 -13.22 12.38 0.70
C SER A 85 -14.06 12.21 1.97
N HIS A 86 -13.41 12.00 3.12
CA HIS A 86 -14.06 11.81 4.42
C HIS A 86 -13.79 12.97 5.37
N SER A 87 -13.47 14.16 4.85
CA SER A 87 -13.24 15.34 5.69
C SER A 87 -14.55 15.79 6.33
N ASP A 88 -14.65 15.60 7.64
CA ASP A 88 -15.70 16.17 8.46
C ASP A 88 -15.07 17.20 9.41
N HIS A 89 -15.45 18.47 9.26
CA HIS A 89 -14.98 19.58 10.09
C HIS A 89 -15.68 19.63 11.45
N THR A 90 -16.83 18.97 11.59
CA THR A 90 -17.60 18.89 12.84
C THR A 90 -17.15 17.73 13.72
N ALA A 91 -16.46 16.75 13.13
CA ALA A 91 -15.95 15.59 13.84
C ALA A 91 -14.75 15.94 14.74
N PRO A 92 -14.65 15.34 15.94
CA PRO A 92 -13.52 15.59 16.85
C PRO A 92 -12.20 15.10 16.25
N ALA A 93 -11.07 15.67 16.67
CA ALA A 93 -9.75 15.34 16.15
C ALA A 93 -9.41 13.83 16.20
N GLY A 94 -9.90 13.11 17.21
CA GLY A 94 -9.72 11.65 17.35
C GLY A 94 -10.37 10.80 16.26
N SER A 95 -11.23 11.39 15.43
CA SER A 95 -11.89 10.75 14.28
C SER A 95 -10.92 10.49 13.12
N ARG A 96 -9.77 11.16 13.11
CA ARG A 96 -8.78 11.05 12.03
C ARG A 96 -7.73 9.98 12.37
N PRO A 97 -7.38 9.10 11.41
CA PRO A 97 -6.24 8.22 11.59
C PRO A 97 -4.94 9.03 11.58
N ASN A 98 -3.90 8.49 12.22
CA ASN A 98 -2.55 9.01 12.06
C ASN A 98 -2.09 8.75 10.62
N VAL A 99 -1.81 9.82 9.87
CA VAL A 99 -1.50 9.77 8.44
C VAL A 99 -0.26 8.91 8.15
N HIS A 100 0.82 9.12 8.91
CA HIS A 100 2.07 8.36 8.75
C HIS A 100 1.85 6.84 8.97
N ASN A 101 1.14 6.47 10.03
CA ASN A 101 0.83 5.06 10.31
C ASN A 101 -0.05 4.45 9.23
N LEU A 102 -1.02 5.22 8.71
CA LEU A 102 -1.88 4.76 7.63
C LEU A 102 -1.07 4.56 6.35
N GLN A 103 -0.25 5.53 5.94
CA GLN A 103 0.66 5.41 4.79
C GLN A 103 1.58 4.18 4.90
N THR A 104 2.19 3.97 6.06
CA THR A 104 3.04 2.80 6.32
C THR A 104 2.24 1.50 6.20
N SER A 105 1.02 1.45 6.76
CA SER A 105 0.17 0.27 6.67
C SER A 105 -0.30 -0.03 5.24
N THR A 106 -0.54 1.02 4.45
CA THR A 106 -0.89 0.95 3.04
C THR A 106 0.27 0.41 2.21
N ASN A 107 1.50 0.89 2.47
CA ASN A 107 2.71 0.39 1.83
C ASN A 107 2.98 -1.09 2.17
N ARG A 108 2.83 -1.48 3.44
CA ARG A 108 2.97 -2.88 3.87
C ARG A 108 1.94 -3.81 3.24
N LEU A 109 0.73 -3.31 2.96
CA LEU A 109 -0.29 -4.09 2.25
C LEU A 109 0.19 -4.42 0.84
N ARG A 110 0.75 -3.43 0.13
CA ARG A 110 1.29 -3.59 -1.22
C ARG A 110 2.55 -4.42 -1.28
N GLU A 111 3.39 -4.36 -0.26
CA GLU A 111 4.60 -5.18 -0.19
C GLU A 111 4.29 -6.67 -0.33
N LYS A 112 3.15 -7.13 0.19
CA LYS A 112 2.71 -8.53 0.05
C LYS A 112 2.25 -8.92 -1.36
N SER A 113 1.81 -7.95 -2.16
CA SER A 113 1.35 -8.19 -3.53
C SER A 113 2.44 -7.95 -4.57
N ARG A 114 3.52 -7.25 -4.22
CA ARG A 114 4.67 -7.07 -5.13
C ARG A 114 5.36 -8.41 -5.38
N PRO A 115 5.91 -8.62 -6.59
CA PRO A 115 6.81 -9.73 -6.84
C PRO A 115 7.96 -9.68 -5.84
N LYS A 116 8.47 -10.86 -5.47
CA LYS A 116 9.70 -10.93 -4.69
C LYS A 116 10.82 -10.33 -5.53
N ASP A 117 11.77 -9.69 -4.86
CA ASP A 117 12.99 -9.26 -5.52
C ASP A 117 13.61 -10.47 -6.23
N PRO A 118 14.03 -10.31 -7.50
CA PRO A 118 14.69 -11.39 -8.25
C PRO A 118 15.94 -11.84 -7.49
N THR A 119 16.49 -13.03 -7.74
CA THR A 119 17.69 -13.56 -7.04
C THR A 119 18.93 -13.67 -7.91
N ASP A 120 18.77 -13.44 -9.21
CA ASP A 120 19.85 -13.37 -10.19
C ASP A 120 19.41 -12.43 -11.32
N LEU A 121 20.25 -12.28 -12.35
CA LEU A 121 19.97 -11.45 -13.53
C LEU A 121 19.09 -12.16 -14.57
N ASN A 122 18.69 -13.43 -14.36
CA ASN A 122 17.93 -14.25 -15.32
C ASN A 122 16.42 -14.27 -15.02
N PHE A 123 15.90 -13.24 -14.35
CA PHE A 123 14.49 -13.15 -13.98
C PHE A 123 13.58 -12.70 -15.13
N GLU A 124 12.33 -13.12 -15.11
CA GLU A 124 11.32 -12.59 -16.03
C GLU A 124 10.77 -11.25 -15.54
N ILE A 125 10.59 -10.30 -16.46
CA ILE A 125 10.01 -9.00 -16.14
C ILE A 125 8.50 -9.18 -16.01
N ASN A 126 7.97 -8.84 -14.84
CA ASN A 126 6.52 -8.77 -14.65
C ASN A 126 6.01 -7.39 -15.08
N TYR A 127 5.42 -7.34 -16.27
CA TYR A 127 4.87 -6.11 -16.87
C TYR A 127 3.70 -5.51 -16.07
N ASP A 128 2.97 -6.31 -15.29
CA ASP A 128 1.85 -5.83 -14.46
C ASP A 128 2.29 -4.82 -13.38
N PHE A 129 3.58 -4.83 -13.04
CA PHE A 129 4.19 -3.96 -12.04
C PHE A 129 5.06 -2.87 -12.64
N LEU A 130 4.95 -2.63 -13.95
CA LEU A 130 5.60 -1.52 -14.64
C LEU A 130 4.55 -0.54 -15.18
N PRO A 131 4.79 0.78 -15.10
CA PRO A 131 3.95 1.73 -15.80
C PRO A 131 3.95 1.45 -17.30
N GLU A 132 2.84 1.75 -17.95
CA GLU A 132 2.70 1.62 -19.40
C GLU A 132 3.81 2.40 -20.11
N ASN A 133 4.37 1.80 -21.17
CA ASN A 133 5.48 2.34 -21.96
C ASN A 133 6.76 2.69 -21.18
N PHE A 134 6.91 2.27 -19.92
CA PHE A 134 8.11 2.58 -19.14
C PHE A 134 9.29 1.68 -19.49
N PHE A 135 9.05 0.39 -19.74
CA PHE A 135 10.07 -0.53 -20.20
C PHE A 135 10.26 -0.40 -21.71
N LYS A 136 11.51 -0.23 -22.16
CA LYS A 136 11.84 0.00 -23.56
C LYS A 136 12.50 -1.19 -24.23
N LYS A 137 13.45 -1.84 -23.56
CA LYS A 137 14.22 -2.93 -24.17
C LYS A 137 14.94 -3.81 -23.14
N ASP A 138 15.03 -5.10 -23.45
CA ASP A 138 15.96 -6.06 -22.84
C ASP A 138 17.08 -6.35 -23.86
N VAL A 139 18.34 -6.15 -23.50
CA VAL A 139 19.49 -6.46 -24.36
C VAL A 139 20.41 -7.40 -23.62
N VAL A 140 20.58 -8.60 -24.16
CA VAL A 140 21.51 -9.60 -23.64
C VAL A 140 22.71 -9.66 -24.60
N ASP A 141 23.84 -9.16 -24.13
CA ASP A 141 25.13 -9.30 -24.82
C ASP A 141 26.11 -10.04 -23.88
N SER A 142 27.17 -9.38 -23.41
CA SER A 142 28.03 -9.90 -22.34
C SER A 142 27.33 -9.95 -20.97
N ASN A 143 26.49 -8.94 -20.71
CA ASN A 143 25.62 -8.82 -19.55
C ASN A 143 24.19 -8.51 -20.01
N ARG A 144 23.22 -8.65 -19.09
CA ARG A 144 21.83 -8.26 -19.34
C ARG A 144 21.62 -6.78 -19.00
N HIS A 145 21.11 -6.02 -19.97
CA HIS A 145 20.82 -4.60 -19.85
C HIS A 145 19.31 -4.35 -20.01
N LEU A 146 18.71 -3.70 -19.02
CA LEU A 146 17.31 -3.33 -19.02
C LEU A 146 17.16 -1.82 -19.21
N PHE A 147 16.42 -1.41 -20.23
CA PHE A 147 16.17 0.00 -20.52
C PHE A 147 14.79 0.41 -20.02
N PHE A 148 14.78 1.40 -19.13
CA PHE A 148 13.56 2.04 -18.63
C PHE A 148 13.61 3.54 -18.95
N ALA A 149 12.54 4.06 -19.53
CA ALA A 149 12.40 5.49 -19.80
C ALA A 149 10.92 5.85 -19.97
N THR A 150 10.55 7.08 -19.65
CA THR A 150 9.27 7.65 -20.06
C THR A 150 9.41 8.30 -21.44
N ASP A 151 8.31 8.47 -22.16
CA ASP A 151 8.34 9.13 -23.48
C ASP A 151 8.84 10.58 -23.36
N SER A 152 8.44 11.29 -22.31
CA SER A 152 8.96 12.64 -22.04
C SER A 152 10.47 12.69 -21.81
N GLN A 153 11.05 11.64 -21.20
CA GLN A 153 12.50 11.54 -21.05
C GLN A 153 13.17 11.32 -22.41
N LEU A 154 12.61 10.44 -23.25
CA LEU A 154 13.13 10.21 -24.59
C LEU A 154 13.02 11.45 -25.49
N ASP A 155 11.90 12.17 -25.41
CA ASP A 155 11.70 13.42 -26.14
C ASP A 155 12.73 14.47 -25.70
N ALA A 156 12.92 14.65 -24.39
CA ALA A 156 13.92 15.56 -23.85
C ALA A 156 15.34 15.20 -24.31
N LEU A 157 15.69 13.91 -24.33
CA LEU A 157 16.97 13.44 -24.85
C LEU A 157 17.11 13.68 -26.36
N SER A 158 16.06 13.41 -27.12
CA SER A 158 16.05 13.59 -28.58
C SER A 158 16.20 15.06 -28.99
N SER A 159 15.66 15.98 -28.19
CA SER A 159 15.74 17.43 -28.43
C SER A 159 17.04 18.07 -27.93
N ALA A 160 17.78 17.40 -27.05
CA ALA A 160 18.96 17.96 -26.42
C ALA A 160 20.16 17.92 -27.37
N LYS A 161 20.85 19.07 -27.51
CA LYS A 161 22.06 19.18 -28.33
C LYS A 161 23.28 18.51 -27.70
N VAL A 162 23.31 18.45 -26.37
CA VAL A 162 24.41 17.92 -25.58
C VAL A 162 23.82 17.07 -24.46
N TRP A 163 24.37 15.87 -24.27
CA TRP A 163 23.99 14.97 -23.19
C TRP A 163 25.08 14.96 -22.13
N TYR A 164 24.68 15.17 -20.87
CA TYR A 164 25.55 14.94 -19.73
C TYR A 164 25.09 13.66 -19.05
N MET A 165 26.01 12.71 -18.92
CA MET A 165 25.79 11.49 -18.18
C MET A 165 26.40 11.65 -16.79
N ASP A 166 25.56 11.66 -15.76
CA ASP A 166 26.01 11.54 -14.38
C ASP A 166 25.72 10.11 -13.91
N ALA A 167 26.78 9.36 -13.67
CA ALA A 167 26.67 7.96 -13.28
C ALA A 167 26.66 7.85 -11.76
N THR A 168 25.47 7.67 -11.18
CA THR A 168 25.35 7.32 -9.76
C THR A 168 25.52 5.81 -9.61
N PHE A 169 26.75 5.37 -9.34
CA PHE A 169 27.01 3.95 -9.09
C PHE A 169 26.54 3.55 -7.69
N LYS A 170 25.38 2.90 -7.62
CA LYS A 170 24.92 2.26 -6.38
C LYS A 170 25.22 0.77 -6.46
N ILE A 171 26.24 0.32 -5.74
CA ILE A 171 26.50 -1.11 -5.54
C ILE A 171 25.40 -1.64 -4.60
N ILE A 172 24.38 -2.30 -5.15
CA ILE A 172 23.29 -2.89 -4.37
C ILE A 172 23.72 -4.30 -3.95
N SER A 173 23.40 -4.72 -2.72
CA SER A 173 23.70 -6.08 -2.27
C SER A 173 22.95 -7.12 -3.10
N LYS A 174 23.46 -8.37 -3.12
CA LYS A 174 22.88 -9.50 -3.86
C LYS A 174 21.35 -9.44 -3.86
N PRO A 175 20.77 -9.49 -5.06
CA PRO A 175 21.26 -10.24 -6.22
C PRO A 175 21.73 -9.41 -7.42
N PHE A 176 21.64 -8.10 -7.31
CA PHE A 176 22.13 -7.16 -8.31
C PHE A 176 23.65 -7.01 -8.15
N LEU A 177 24.42 -8.00 -8.61
CA LEU A 177 25.89 -7.97 -8.64
C LEU A 177 26.41 -6.95 -9.68
N PRO A 178 27.71 -6.57 -9.61
CA PRO A 178 28.20 -5.25 -10.01
C PRO A 178 28.36 -5.15 -11.53
N ASP A 179 27.26 -4.93 -12.22
CA ASP A 179 27.18 -4.36 -13.57
C ASP A 179 25.76 -3.83 -13.86
N VAL A 180 24.96 -3.60 -12.81
CA VAL A 180 23.67 -2.92 -12.95
C VAL A 180 23.95 -1.41 -12.93
N PHE A 181 24.13 -0.84 -14.11
CA PHE A 181 24.26 0.58 -14.32
C PHE A 181 22.88 1.23 -14.30
N ASP A 182 22.62 2.05 -13.28
CA ASP A 182 21.48 2.96 -13.29
C ASP A 182 22.01 4.32 -13.79
N THR A 183 21.98 4.51 -15.11
CA THR A 183 22.42 5.78 -15.71
C THR A 183 21.24 6.74 -15.79
N SER A 184 21.27 7.80 -14.99
CA SER A 184 20.39 8.95 -15.19
C SER A 184 21.06 9.90 -16.18
N ILE A 185 20.42 10.14 -17.32
CA ILE A 185 20.89 11.12 -18.29
C ILE A 185 20.09 12.40 -18.06
N HIS A 186 20.80 13.49 -17.78
CA HIS A 186 20.20 14.80 -17.61
C HIS A 186 20.43 15.63 -18.87
N SER A 187 19.36 16.26 -19.37
CA SER A 187 19.45 17.27 -20.41
C SER A 187 19.05 18.64 -19.86
N TYR A 188 19.79 19.67 -20.25
CA TYR A 188 19.44 21.06 -20.04
C TYR A 188 19.32 21.76 -21.40
N TRP A 189 18.41 22.73 -21.46
CA TRP A 189 18.04 23.49 -22.66
C TRP A 189 19.11 24.51 -23.05
#